data_AF-A0A7S1KTP3-F1
#
_entry.id   AF-A0A7S1KTP3-F1
#
_cell.length_a   1.000
_cell.length_b   1.000
_cell.length_c   1.000
_cell.angle_alpha   90.00
_cell.angle_beta   90.00
_cell.angle_gamma   90.00
#
_symmetry.space_group_name_H-M   'P 1'
#
loop_
_entity.id
_entity.type
_entity.pdbx_description
1 polymer ?
#
loop_
_entity_poly.entity_id
_entity_poly.type
_entity_poly.pdbx_seq_one_letter_code
_entity_poly.pdbx_strand_id
1 'polypeptide(L)'
;KDNVQAAQNCVTSREFFSKYPKLRDYLLTQLQVATSHLDAQRLHPNLYPILLLLSRLTAAAIDDPNDPLSVGPFITYVQKCAQNRNHMARSMAARALVPLVASSVAHDFVMQLVQQLASITC
;
A
#
# COMPACT_ATOMS: atom_id res chain seq x y z
N LYS A 1 16.94 -11.03 26.70
CA LYS A 1 15.84 -10.07 26.96
C LYS A 1 14.90 -10.18 25.78
N ASP A 2 13.99 -11.12 25.93
CA ASP A 2 12.97 -11.54 24.98
C ASP A 2 12.02 -10.37 24.71
N ASN A 3 12.07 -9.81 23.49
CA ASN A 3 11.14 -8.76 23.08
C ASN A 3 9.86 -9.41 22.56
N VAL A 4 9.06 -9.93 23.50
CA VAL A 4 7.68 -10.37 23.28
C VAL A 4 6.82 -9.12 23.08
N GLN A 5 6.87 -8.52 21.88
CA GLN A 5 5.91 -7.50 21.46
C GLN A 5 5.69 -7.53 19.93
N ALA A 6 5.70 -8.72 19.32
CA ALA A 6 5.51 -8.90 17.87
C ALA A 6 4.28 -9.73 17.50
N ALA A 7 3.30 -9.84 18.41
CA ALA A 7 2.03 -10.56 18.18
C ALA A 7 0.81 -9.63 18.30
N GLN A 8 0.94 -8.36 17.91
CA GLN A 8 -0.22 -7.47 17.84
C GLN A 8 -0.92 -7.69 16.50
N ASN A 9 -1.84 -8.66 16.47
CA ASN A 9 -2.83 -8.88 15.42
C ASN A 9 -2.26 -8.88 13.99
N CYS A 10 -1.64 -9.99 13.58
CA CYS A 10 -1.29 -10.26 12.18
C CYS A 10 -2.57 -10.51 11.35
N VAL A 11 -3.39 -9.48 11.18
CA VAL A 11 -4.56 -9.54 10.29
C VAL A 11 -4.05 -9.34 8.87
N THR A 12 -4.24 -10.35 8.04
CA THR A 12 -3.93 -10.24 6.62
C THR A 12 -4.87 -9.24 5.96
N SER A 13 -4.41 -8.60 4.89
CA SER A 13 -5.27 -7.72 4.09
C SER A 13 -6.59 -8.39 3.68
N ARG A 14 -6.53 -9.67 3.30
CA ARG A 14 -7.68 -10.51 2.95
C ARG A 14 -8.67 -10.65 4.12
N GLU A 15 -8.19 -11.01 5.31
CA GLU A 15 -9.06 -11.15 6.50
C GLU A 15 -9.68 -9.82 6.92
N PHE A 16 -8.92 -8.73 6.82
CA PHE A 16 -9.41 -7.39 7.15
C PHE A 16 -10.54 -6.97 6.21
N PHE A 17 -10.33 -7.08 4.89
CA PHE A 17 -11.34 -6.67 3.91
C PHE A 17 -12.52 -7.63 3.80
N SER A 18 -12.33 -8.93 4.11
CA SER A 18 -13.45 -9.88 4.24
C SER A 18 -14.42 -9.46 5.36
N LYS A 19 -13.90 -8.98 6.50
CA LYS A 19 -14.73 -8.45 7.60
C LYS A 19 -15.35 -7.09 7.29
N TYR A 20 -14.67 -6.26 6.50
CA TYR A 20 -15.08 -4.89 6.20
C TYR A 20 -15.07 -4.58 4.69
N PRO A 21 -15.95 -5.22 3.88
CA PRO A 21 -15.92 -5.07 2.42
C PRO A 21 -16.24 -3.64 1.96
N LYS A 22 -17.23 -2.98 2.58
CA LYS A 22 -17.56 -1.56 2.29
C LYS A 22 -16.40 -0.61 2.59
N LEU A 23 -15.56 -0.95 3.58
CA LEU A 23 -14.39 -0.14 3.92
C LEU A 23 -13.33 -0.25 2.83
N ARG A 24 -13.15 -1.43 2.23
CA ARG A 24 -12.23 -1.62 1.10
C ARG A 24 -12.54 -0.63 -0.03
N ASP A 25 -13.79 -0.59 -0.48
CA ASP A 25 -14.22 0.27 -1.60
C ASP A 25 -14.10 1.75 -1.26
N TYR A 26 -14.43 2.11 -0.02
CA TYR A 26 -14.22 3.47 0.50
C TYR A 26 -12.74 3.87 0.45
N LEU A 27 -11.84 3.05 1.01
CA LEU A 27 -10.41 3.33 1.03
C LEU A 27 -9.83 3.45 -0.39
N LEU A 28 -10.28 2.58 -1.31
CA LEU A 28 -9.85 2.61 -2.70
C LEU A 28 -10.29 3.90 -3.40
N THR A 29 -11.55 4.32 -3.19
CA THR A 29 -12.09 5.58 -3.72
C THR A 29 -11.33 6.78 -3.17
N GLN A 30 -11.04 6.79 -1.86
CA GLN A 30 -10.28 7.87 -1.23
C GLN A 30 -8.83 7.92 -1.72
N LEU A 31 -8.19 6.78 -1.98
CA LEU A 31 -6.87 6.72 -2.61
C LEU A 31 -6.89 7.26 -4.04
N GLN A 32 -7.92 6.94 -4.81
CA GLN A 32 -8.08 7.49 -6.17
C GLN A 32 -8.20 9.02 -6.14
N VAL A 33 -9.00 9.58 -5.24
CA VAL A 33 -9.13 11.04 -5.06
C VAL A 33 -7.83 11.66 -4.54
N ALA A 34 -7.14 11.01 -3.60
CA ALA A 34 -5.87 11.52 -3.09
C ALA A 34 -4.77 11.51 -4.16
N THR A 35 -4.79 10.52 -5.05
CA THR A 35 -3.79 10.37 -6.11
C THR A 35 -4.06 11.26 -7.33
N SER A 36 -5.27 11.77 -7.54
CA SER A 36 -5.55 12.74 -8.60
C SER A 36 -4.96 14.14 -8.32
N HIS A 37 -4.57 14.42 -7.09
CA HIS A 37 -4.04 15.72 -6.64
C HIS A 37 -2.62 15.63 -6.08
N LEU A 38 -1.78 14.70 -6.57
CA LEU A 38 -0.43 14.46 -6.02
C LEU A 38 0.51 15.66 -6.15
N ASP A 39 0.28 16.55 -7.12
CA ASP A 39 1.06 17.78 -7.32
C ASP A 39 0.65 18.93 -6.40
N ALA A 40 -0.45 18.78 -5.65
CA ALA A 40 -0.86 19.78 -4.69
C ALA A 40 0.14 19.86 -3.53
N GLN A 41 0.47 21.08 -3.12
CA GLN A 41 1.37 21.33 -1.98
C GLN A 41 0.83 20.78 -0.66
N ARG A 42 -0.48 20.52 -0.59
CA ARG A 42 -1.17 19.96 0.57
C ARG A 42 -1.62 18.54 0.30
N LEU A 43 -1.27 17.64 1.22
CA LEU A 43 -1.70 16.25 1.19
C LEU A 43 -3.20 16.16 1.47
N HIS A 44 -3.90 15.26 0.78
CA HIS A 44 -5.28 14.96 1.11
C HIS A 44 -5.36 14.42 2.56
N PRO A 45 -6.26 14.93 3.41
CA PRO A 45 -6.29 14.61 4.85
C PRO A 45 -6.47 13.11 5.13
N ASN A 46 -7.18 12.40 4.24
CA ASN A 46 -7.41 10.97 4.39
C ASN A 46 -6.22 10.10 3.94
N LEU A 47 -5.24 10.64 3.21
CA LEU A 47 -4.18 9.81 2.65
C LEU A 47 -3.33 9.15 3.74
N TYR A 48 -2.89 9.93 4.72
CA TYR A 48 -2.00 9.41 5.77
C TYR A 48 -2.68 8.33 6.64
N PRO A 49 -3.92 8.52 7.14
CA PRO A 49 -4.65 7.45 7.82
C PRO A 49 -4.80 6.17 7.00
N ILE A 50 -5.07 6.29 5.69
CA ILE A 50 -5.21 5.13 4.81
C ILE A 50 -3.89 4.39 4.68
N LEU A 51 -2.79 5.09 4.37
CA LEU A 51 -1.47 4.47 4.26
C LEU A 51 -1.02 3.84 5.58
N LEU A 52 -1.30 4.50 6.70
CA LEU A 52 -1.02 3.99 8.03
C LEU A 52 -1.76 2.68 8.29
N LEU A 53 -3.07 2.63 8.02
CA LEU A 53 -3.87 1.42 8.16
C LEU A 53 -3.29 0.27 7.31
N LEU A 54 -3.00 0.53 6.04
CA LEU A 54 -2.43 -0.47 5.12
C LEU A 54 -1.06 -0.98 5.62
N SER A 55 -0.22 -0.10 6.16
CA SER A 55 1.10 -0.46 6.72
C SER A 55 1.06 -1.34 7.98
N ARG A 56 -0.12 -1.53 8.57
CA ARG A 56 -0.35 -2.38 9.74
C ARG A 56 -0.93 -3.74 9.39
N LEU A 57 -1.26 -3.97 8.12
CA LEU A 57 -1.69 -5.29 7.62
C LEU A 57 -0.49 -6.21 7.46
N THR A 58 -0.75 -7.51 7.32
CA THR A 58 0.25 -8.51 6.91
C THR A 58 -0.02 -8.99 5.49
N ALA A 59 1.06 -9.42 4.80
CA ALA A 59 0.97 -9.96 3.45
C ALA A 59 0.10 -11.21 3.43
N ALA A 60 -0.86 -11.26 2.50
CA ALA A 60 -1.60 -12.47 2.21
C ALA A 60 -0.72 -13.44 1.40
N ALA A 61 -0.81 -14.74 1.68
CA ALA A 61 0.01 -15.75 1.02
C ALA A 61 -0.30 -15.87 -0.49
N ILE A 62 -1.54 -15.60 -0.89
CA ILE A 62 -2.02 -15.72 -2.27
C ILE A 62 -3.04 -14.60 -2.53
N ASP A 63 -2.73 -13.72 -3.48
CA ASP A 63 -3.68 -12.75 -4.04
C ASP A 63 -4.12 -13.25 -5.42
N ASP A 64 -5.39 -13.63 -5.55
CA ASP A 64 -6.00 -13.94 -6.85
C ASP A 64 -6.48 -12.62 -7.47
N PRO A 65 -5.98 -12.20 -8.64
CA PRO A 65 -6.40 -10.95 -9.28
C PRO A 65 -7.91 -10.86 -9.57
N ASN A 66 -8.61 -12.00 -9.68
CA ASN A 66 -10.05 -12.05 -9.89
C ASN A 66 -10.85 -11.99 -8.58
N ASP A 67 -10.17 -12.02 -7.43
CA ASP A 67 -10.81 -11.92 -6.12
C ASP A 67 -11.33 -10.49 -5.90
N PRO A 68 -12.63 -10.31 -5.55
CA PRO A 68 -13.16 -9.00 -5.18
C PRO A 68 -12.44 -8.39 -3.96
N LEU A 69 -11.75 -9.18 -3.16
CA LEU A 69 -10.93 -8.74 -2.03
C LEU A 69 -9.46 -8.49 -2.40
N SER A 70 -9.09 -8.60 -3.68
CA SER A 70 -7.71 -8.42 -4.13
C SER A 70 -7.17 -7.06 -3.71
N VAL A 71 -5.90 -7.06 -3.30
CA VAL A 71 -5.13 -5.87 -2.96
C VAL A 71 -4.43 -5.23 -4.16
N GLY A 72 -4.46 -5.89 -5.33
CA GLY A 72 -3.87 -5.40 -6.58
C GLY A 72 -4.19 -3.94 -6.91
N PRO A 73 -5.47 -3.50 -6.86
CA PRO A 73 -5.81 -2.10 -7.12
C PRO A 73 -5.16 -1.09 -6.16
N PHE A 74 -4.93 -1.47 -4.90
CA PHE A 74 -4.27 -0.61 -3.91
C PHE A 74 -2.81 -0.37 -4.26
N ILE A 75 -2.10 -1.38 -4.77
CA ILE A 75 -0.67 -1.29 -5.12
C ILE A 75 -0.44 -0.12 -6.09
N THR A 76 -1.24 -0.03 -7.15
CA THR A 76 -1.10 1.03 -8.17
C THR A 76 -1.24 2.43 -7.57
N TYR A 77 -2.24 2.65 -6.69
CA TYR A 77 -2.44 3.96 -6.07
C TYR A 77 -1.38 4.27 -5.01
N VAL A 78 -0.97 3.28 -4.22
CA VAL A 78 0.08 3.46 -3.21
C VAL A 78 1.45 3.71 -3.86
N GLN A 79 1.75 3.07 -5.00
CA GLN A 79 2.95 3.37 -5.79
C GLN A 79 2.97 4.82 -6.28
N LYS A 80 1.84 5.34 -6.78
CA LYS A 80 1.74 6.77 -7.13
C LYS A 80 1.99 7.67 -5.91
N CYS A 81 1.49 7.31 -4.74
CA CYS A 81 1.79 8.03 -3.50
C CYS A 81 3.28 7.98 -3.12
N ALA A 82 3.99 6.91 -3.46
CA ALA A 82 5.43 6.78 -3.22
C ALA A 82 6.29 7.71 -4.11
N GLN A 83 5.69 8.29 -5.15
CA GLN A 83 6.31 9.30 -6.02
C GLN A 83 5.98 10.75 -5.61
N ASN A 84 5.20 10.95 -4.53
CA ASN A 84 4.78 12.29 -4.09
C ASN A 84 5.99 13.13 -3.63
N ARG A 85 5.98 14.44 -3.83
CA ARG A 85 7.06 15.34 -3.35
C ARG A 85 7.20 15.37 -1.83
N ASN A 86 6.13 15.08 -1.09
CA ASN A 86 6.13 15.04 0.37
C ASN A 86 6.81 13.77 0.89
N HIS A 87 7.96 13.94 1.56
CA HIS A 87 8.74 12.84 2.14
C HIS A 87 7.94 11.93 3.08
N MET A 88 7.06 12.49 3.92
CA MET A 88 6.26 11.70 4.87
C MET A 88 5.27 10.80 4.13
N ALA A 89 4.64 11.31 3.07
CA ALA A 89 3.75 10.53 2.22
C ALA A 89 4.52 9.39 1.52
N ARG A 90 5.72 9.67 0.99
CA ARG A 90 6.59 8.66 0.38
C ARG A 90 6.98 7.54 1.34
N SER A 91 7.48 7.93 2.52
CA SER A 91 7.94 6.97 3.52
C SER A 91 6.79 6.08 4.00
N MET A 92 5.61 6.66 4.22
CA MET A 92 4.45 5.87 4.64
C MET A 92 3.91 4.99 3.51
N ALA A 93 3.90 5.48 2.26
CA ALA A 93 3.51 4.68 1.10
C ALA A 93 4.44 3.47 0.92
N ALA A 94 5.75 3.65 1.06
CA ALA A 94 6.72 2.55 1.00
C ALA A 94 6.44 1.47 2.06
N ARG A 95 6.12 1.88 3.30
CA ARG A 95 5.73 0.95 4.38
C ARG A 95 4.40 0.24 4.08
N ALA A 96 3.45 0.95 3.47
CA ALA A 96 2.17 0.39 3.08
C ALA A 96 2.28 -0.62 1.94
N LEU A 97 3.29 -0.52 1.07
CA LEU A 97 3.50 -1.50 -0.01
C LEU A 97 3.96 -2.87 0.49
N VAL A 98 4.72 -2.93 1.60
CA VAL A 98 5.27 -4.18 2.14
C VAL A 98 4.22 -5.28 2.34
N PRO A 99 3.08 -5.03 3.02
CA PRO A 99 2.04 -6.06 3.17
C PRO A 99 1.10 -6.21 1.97
N LEU A 100 1.21 -5.37 0.94
CA LEU A 100 0.38 -5.48 -0.26
C LEU A 100 1.05 -6.36 -1.33
N VAL A 101 2.38 -6.44 -1.32
CA VAL A 101 3.15 -7.26 -2.27
C VAL A 101 3.38 -8.64 -1.66
N ALA A 102 2.84 -9.67 -2.31
CA ALA A 102 3.07 -11.05 -1.89
C ALA A 102 4.55 -11.44 -2.05
N SER A 103 5.06 -12.28 -1.14
CA SER A 103 6.47 -12.70 -1.15
C SER A 103 6.91 -13.37 -2.46
N SER A 104 5.98 -14.02 -3.17
CA SER A 104 6.23 -14.68 -4.46
C SER A 104 6.58 -13.71 -5.57
N VAL A 105 6.01 -12.50 -5.57
CA VAL A 105 6.22 -11.46 -6.61
C VAL A 105 7.11 -10.32 -6.14
N ALA A 106 7.59 -10.37 -4.89
CA ALA A 106 8.39 -9.31 -4.29
C ALA A 106 9.70 -9.05 -5.04
N HIS A 107 10.35 -10.10 -5.55
CA HIS A 107 11.58 -9.97 -6.33
C HIS A 107 11.35 -9.16 -7.61
N ASP A 108 10.36 -9.57 -8.42
CA ASP A 108 10.01 -8.92 -9.68
C ASP A 108 9.58 -7.46 -9.45
N PHE A 109 8.80 -7.22 -8.39
CA PHE A 109 8.38 -5.89 -8.00
C PHE A 109 9.56 -4.95 -7.68
N VAL A 110 10.54 -5.42 -6.91
CA VAL A 110 11.73 -4.63 -6.59
C VAL A 110 12.56 -4.37 -7.85
N MET A 111 12.73 -5.38 -8.71
CA MET A 111 13.46 -5.21 -9.98
C MET A 111 12.79 -4.18 -10.89
N GLN A 112 11.45 -4.19 -10.98
CA GLN A 112 10.68 -3.20 -11.73
C GLN A 112 10.88 -1.78 -11.17
N LEU A 113 10.87 -1.62 -9.84
CA LEU A 113 11.14 -0.31 -9.21
C LEU A 113 12.55 0.20 -9.51
N VAL A 114 13.56 -0.67 -9.45
CA VAL A 114 14.95 -0.30 -9.77
C VAL A 114 15.08 0.14 -11.24
N GLN A 115 14.44 -0.58 -12.16
CA GLN A 115 14.41 -0.21 -13.58
C GLN A 115 13.73 1.15 -13.82
N GLN A 116 12.62 1.43 -13.13
CA GLN A 116 11.95 2.73 -13.21
C GLN A 116 12.86 3.88 -12.73
N LEU A 117 13.62 3.68 -11.65
CA LEU A 117 14.57 4.68 -11.18
C LEU A 117 15.72 4.93 -12.19
N ALA A 118 16.21 3.86 -12.82
CA ALA A 118 17.23 3.98 -13.86
C ALA A 118 16.74 4.81 -15.06
N SER A 119 15.47 4.65 -15.47
CA SER A 119 14.88 5.43 -16.57
C SER A 119 14.65 6.91 -16.28
N ILE A 120 14.60 7.32 -15.00
CA ILE A 120 14.38 8.73 -14.61
C ILE A 120 15.70 9.52 -14.63
N THR A 121 16.84 8.82 -14.57
CA THR A 121 18.18 9.44 -14.42
C THR A 121 18.91 9.61 -15.76
N CYS A 122 18.29 9.22 -16.88
CA CYS A 122 18.77 9.48 -18.25
C CYS A 122 17.97 10.61 -18.88
#